data_AF-A0A453HHF1-F1
#
_entry.id   AF-A0A453HHF1-F1
#
_cell.length_a   1.000
_cell.length_b   1.000
_cell.length_c   1.000
_cell.angle_alpha   90.00
_cell.angle_beta   90.00
_cell.angle_gamma   90.00
#
_symmetry.space_group_name_H-M   'P 1'
#
loop_
_entity.id
_entity.type
_entity.pdbx_description
1 polymer ?
#
loop_
_entity_poly.entity_id
_entity_poly.type
_entity_poly.pdbx_seq_one_letter_code
_entity_poly.pdbx_strand_id
1 'polypeptide(L)' 'TVDDSDSMKRMLYEQVDAIVTSNPSLLQQLMQEIRTECMEDGFALP' A
#
# COMPACT_ATOMS: atom_id res chain seq x y z
N THR A 1 11.82 -5.68 -8.39
CA THR A 1 11.83 -4.22 -8.18
C THR A 1 10.62 -3.65 -8.88
N VAL A 2 9.89 -2.75 -8.25
CA VAL A 2 8.68 -2.14 -8.82
C VAL A 2 8.78 -0.63 -8.66
N ASP A 3 8.55 0.09 -9.75
CA ASP A 3 8.70 1.56 -9.79
C ASP A 3 7.41 2.29 -10.19
N ASP A 4 6.34 1.58 -10.56
CA ASP A 4 5.03 2.16 -10.83
C ASP A 4 4.04 1.98 -9.67
N SER A 5 3.16 2.96 -9.49
CA SER A 5 2.19 3.01 -8.39
C SER A 5 1.16 1.88 -8.46
N ASP A 6 0.69 1.51 -9.65
CA ASP A 6 -0.35 0.51 -9.84
C ASP A 6 0.13 -0.89 -9.43
N SER A 7 1.35 -1.25 -9.84
CA SER A 7 1.97 -2.51 -9.46
C SER A 7 2.30 -2.54 -7.97
N MET A 8 2.79 -1.44 -7.38
CA MET A 8 2.99 -1.36 -5.92
C MET A 8 1.67 -1.52 -5.16
N LYS A 9 0.60 -0.87 -5.61
CA LYS A 9 -0.73 -0.97 -4.99
C LYS A 9 -1.26 -2.40 -5.07
N ARG A 10 -1.14 -3.06 -6.22
CA ARG A 10 -1.50 -4.49 -6.38
C ARG A 10 -0.71 -5.40 -5.45
N MET A 11 0.60 -5.23 -5.36
CA MET A 11 1.44 -6.04 -4.48
C MET A 11 1.06 -5.89 -3.00
N LEU A 12 0.70 -4.68 -2.56
CA LEU A 12 0.22 -4.43 -1.21
C LEU A 12 -1.10 -5.15 -0.91
N TYR A 13 -2.05 -5.21 -1.87
CA TYR A 13 -3.28 -6.01 -1.71
C TYR A 13 -3.02 -7.52 -1.76
N GLU A 14 -2.05 -7.96 -2.55
CA GLU A 14 -1.62 -9.37 -2.64
C GLU A 14 -0.82 -9.83 -1.40
N GLN A 15 -0.61 -8.96 -0.40
CA GLN A 15 0.06 -9.25 0.88
C GLN A 15 1.47 -9.83 0.71
N VAL A 16 2.24 -9.31 -0.25
CA VAL A 16 3.63 -9.72 -0.43
C VAL A 16 4.50 -9.31 0.76
N ASP A 17 5.53 -10.11 1.07
CA ASP A 17 6.42 -9.86 2.23
C ASP A 17 7.28 -8.59 2.08
N ALA A 18 7.65 -8.21 0.84
CA ALA A 18 8.50 -7.05 0.59
C ALA A 18 8.35 -6.50 -0.84
N ILE A 19 8.48 -5.17 -0.96
CA ILE A 19 8.58 -4.45 -2.23
C ILE A 19 9.93 -3.72 -2.25
N VAL A 20 10.72 -3.95 -3.30
CA VAL A 20 11.96 -3.20 -3.56
C VAL A 20 11.66 -2.18 -4.65
N THR A 21 11.84 -0.88 -4.36
CA THR A 21 11.54 0.23 -5.26
C THR A 21 12.64 1.28 -5.23
N SER A 22 12.85 1.99 -6.33
CA SER A 22 13.69 3.18 -6.37
C SER A 22 13.00 4.44 -5.79
N ASN A 23 11.68 4.37 -5.55
CA ASN A 23 10.87 5.47 -5.04
C ASN A 23 10.20 5.13 -3.70
N PRO A 24 10.94 5.21 -2.57
CA PRO A 24 10.42 4.83 -1.26
C PRO A 24 9.29 5.74 -0.76
N SER A 25 9.26 7.01 -1.18
CA SER A 25 8.23 7.98 -0.79
C SER A 25 6.85 7.58 -1.34
N LEU A 26 6.80 7.13 -2.60
CA LEU A 26 5.58 6.66 -3.24
C LEU A 26 5.03 5.41 -2.55
N LEU A 27 5.91 4.47 -2.20
CA LEU A 27 5.53 3.27 -1.46
C LEU A 27 4.94 3.62 -0.09
N GLN A 28 5.58 4.53 0.66
CA GLN A 28 5.06 4.98 1.96
C GLN A 28 3.67 5.62 1.85
N GLN A 29 3.44 6.44 0.82
CA GLN A 29 2.14 7.06 0.60
C GLN A 29 1.06 5.99 0.33
N LEU A 30 1.33 5.04 -0.57
CA LEU A 30 0.39 3.96 -0.90
C LEU A 30 0.07 3.07 0.30
N MET A 31 1.05 2.78 1.16
CA MET A 31 0.80 2.02 2.39
C MET A 31 -0.16 2.75 3.35
N GLN A 32 -0.06 4.07 3.47
CA GLN A 32 -0.97 4.86 4.31
C GLN A 32 -2.37 4.94 3.68
N GLU A 33 -2.45 5.13 2.37
CA GLU A 33 -3.72 5.14 1.64
C GLU A 33 -4.47 3.81 1.82
N ILE A 34 -3.82 2.67 1.56
CA ILE A 34 -4.44 1.35 1.72
C ILE A 34 -4.83 1.09 3.18
N ARG A 35 -3.99 1.51 4.14
CA ARG A 35 -4.33 1.41 5.57
C ARG A 35 -5.57 2.23 5.91
N THR A 36 -5.69 3.44 5.36
CA THR A 36 -6.83 4.33 5.57
C THR A 36 -8.08 3.73 4.94
N GLU A 37 -7.98 3.25 3.70
CA GLU A 37 -9.05 2.54 2.97
C GLU A 37 -9.55 1.34 3.78
N CYS A 38 -8.66 0.49 4.31
CA CYS A 38 -9.04 -0.61 5.19
C CYS A 38 -9.69 -0.15 6.51
N MET A 39 -9.30 1.01 7.04
CA MET A 39 -9.88 1.57 8.27
C MET A 39 -11.28 2.14 8.02
N GLU A 40 -11.49 2.73 6.84
CA GLU A 40 -12.78 3.28 6.39
C GLU A 40 -13.77 2.16 6.01
N ASP A 41 -13.32 1.10 5.33
CA ASP A 41 -14.15 -0.07 5.01
C ASP A 41 -14.42 -0.98 6.23
N GLY A 42 -13.56 -0.91 7.25
CA GLY A 42 -13.49 -1.90 8.34
C GLY A 42 -14.28 -1.62 9.61
N PHE A 43 -15.13 -0.57 9.65
CA PHE A 43 -15.66 0.03 10.89
C PHE A 43 -14.56 0.64 11.77
N ALA A 44 -14.64 1.96 11.98
CA ALA A 44 -14.10 2.58 13.17
C ALA A 44 -14.76 1.91 14.39
N LEU A 45 -13.98 1.13 15.16
CA LEU A 45 -14.44 0.66 16.47
C LEU A 45 -14.67 1.88 17.38
N PRO A 46 -15.80 1.94 18.11
CA PRO A 46 -16.11 3.04 19.03
C PRO A 46 -15.16 3.14 20.22
#